data_AF-A0A3N5GQW5-F1
#
_entry.id   AF-A0A3N5GQW5-F1
#
_cell.length_a   1.000
_cell.length_b   1.000
_cell.length_c   1.000
_cell.angle_alpha   90.00
_cell.angle_beta   90.00
_cell.angle_gamma   90.00
#
_symmetry.space_group_name_H-M   'P 1'
#
loop_
_entity.id
_entity.type
_entity.pdbx_description
1 polymer ?
#
loop_
_entity_poly.entity_id
_entity_poly.type
_entity_poly.pdbx_seq_one_letter_code
_entity_poly.pdbx_strand_id
1 'polypeptide(L)'
;MTGPDLSKLRALAEAAMPGEWLYSEVRGQVDTSQFALDGTLYDGVSWQPEQVDERTHAQGRFIAACSPSTVLALLDEIKRLKSLCREACDIACLQNSFYPGEAELIDAIRSEIDGKAGEK
;
A
#
# COMPACT_ATOMS: atom_id res chain seq x y z
N MET A 1 -16.00 8.46 -4.91
CA MET A 1 -14.82 8.53 -4.04
C MET A 1 -13.62 8.20 -4.90
N THR A 2 -12.73 9.15 -5.15
CA THR A 2 -11.47 8.90 -5.85
C THR A 2 -10.65 7.90 -5.03
N GLY A 3 -10.13 6.86 -5.68
CA GLY A 3 -9.25 5.88 -5.03
C GLY A 3 -8.01 6.55 -4.44
N PRO A 4 -7.27 5.86 -3.55
CA PRO A 4 -6.07 6.41 -2.93
C PRO A 4 -5.02 6.78 -3.99
N ASP A 5 -4.39 7.94 -3.83
CA ASP A 5 -3.27 8.38 -4.69
C ASP A 5 -2.02 7.53 -4.37
N LEU A 6 -1.86 6.46 -5.14
CA LEU A 6 -0.78 5.49 -4.96
C LEU A 6 0.61 6.09 -5.23
N SER A 7 0.70 7.10 -6.11
CA SER A 7 1.97 7.78 -6.41
C SER A 7 2.42 8.63 -5.23
N LYS A 8 1.50 9.38 -4.63
CA LYS A 8 1.77 10.12 -3.40
C LYS A 8 2.13 9.18 -2.25
N LEU A 9 1.41 8.07 -2.10
CA LEU A 9 1.67 7.08 -1.05
C LEU A 9 3.07 6.45 -1.21
N ARG A 10 3.46 6.11 -2.45
CA ARG A 10 4.82 5.62 -2.75
C ARG A 10 5.88 6.65 -2.36
N ALA A 11 5.73 7.90 -2.79
CA ALA A 11 6.70 8.95 -2.48
C ALA A 11 6.87 9.17 -0.97
N LEU A 12 5.77 9.11 -0.20
CA LEU A 12 5.82 9.18 1.27
C LEU A 12 6.54 7.97 1.87
N ALA A 13 6.27 6.75 1.38
CA ALA A 13 6.93 5.54 1.88
C ALA A 13 8.42 5.49 1.54
N GLU A 14 8.84 5.96 0.36
CA GLU A 14 10.25 6.03 -0.05
C GLU A 14 11.03 7.10 0.74
N ALA A 15 10.36 8.18 1.15
CA ALA A 15 10.97 9.24 1.97
C ALA A 15 10.96 8.93 3.47
N ALA A 16 10.14 7.99 3.92
CA ALA A 16 10.09 7.58 5.32
C ALA A 16 11.36 6.83 5.75
N MET A 17 11.62 6.78 7.05
CA MET A 17 12.75 6.00 7.57
C MET A 17 12.59 4.53 7.16
N PRO A 18 13.61 3.92 6.53
CA PRO A 18 13.51 2.57 6.01
C PRO A 18 13.47 1.54 7.12
N GLY A 19 12.90 0.37 6.80
CA GLY A 19 12.90 -0.82 7.64
C GLY A 19 11.63 -1.00 8.48
N GLU A 20 11.61 -2.08 9.27
CA GLU A 20 10.45 -2.44 10.09
C GLU A 20 10.25 -1.46 11.25
N TRP A 21 8.98 -1.16 11.52
CA TRP A 21 8.55 -0.46 12.71
C TRP A 21 8.16 -1.50 13.76
N LEU A 22 8.53 -1.27 15.01
CA LEU A 22 8.30 -2.22 16.10
C LEU A 22 7.24 -1.66 17.04
N TYR A 23 6.38 -2.53 17.58
CA TYR A 23 5.46 -2.15 18.64
C TYR A 23 5.93 -2.71 19.99
N SER A 24 6.05 -1.85 20.98
CA SER A 24 6.37 -2.25 22.36
C SER A 24 5.09 -2.46 23.16
N GLU A 25 4.77 -3.72 23.49
CA GLU A 25 3.66 -4.05 24.37
C GLU A 25 3.83 -3.47 25.78
N VAL A 26 5.07 -3.42 26.27
CA VAL A 26 5.35 -2.93 27.63
C VAL A 26 5.20 -1.41 27.71
N ARG A 27 5.57 -0.69 26.65
CA ARG A 27 5.53 0.78 26.62
C ARG A 27 4.27 1.35 25.98
N GLY A 28 3.50 0.54 25.24
CA GLY A 28 2.36 1.01 24.47
C GLY A 28 2.74 1.91 23.30
N GLN A 29 3.95 1.75 22.74
CA GLN A 29 4.54 2.71 21.79
C GLN A 29 4.91 2.03 20.48
N VAL A 30 4.76 2.76 19.37
CA VAL A 30 5.37 2.36 18.09
C VAL A 30 6.73 3.02 18.00
N ASP A 31 7.73 2.17 17.92
CA ASP A 31 9.10 2.52 17.75
C ASP A 31 9.46 2.48 16.26
N THR A 32 9.71 3.66 15.69
CA THR A 32 10.25 3.80 14.34
C THR A 32 11.76 3.92 14.37
N SER A 33 12.39 3.84 15.55
CA SER A 33 13.84 3.88 15.69
C SER A 33 14.48 2.66 15.06
N GLN A 34 15.55 2.93 14.33
CA GLN A 34 16.53 1.94 13.97
C GLN A 34 17.91 2.46 14.34
N PHE A 35 18.83 1.53 14.53
CA PHE A 35 20.25 1.84 14.70
C PHE A 35 20.74 2.58 13.47
N ALA A 36 21.37 3.74 13.65
CA ALA A 36 22.22 4.32 12.62
C ALA A 36 23.33 3.32 12.26
N LEU A 37 23.93 3.48 11.07
CA LEU A 37 25.03 2.61 10.61
C LEU A 37 26.23 2.57 11.57
N ASP A 38 26.34 3.56 12.47
CA ASP A 38 27.35 3.65 13.53
C ASP A 38 26.93 3.00 14.87
N GLY A 39 25.76 2.36 14.91
CA GLY A 39 25.20 1.72 16.11
C GLY A 39 24.44 2.67 17.05
N THR A 40 24.26 3.94 16.69
CA THR A 40 23.51 4.91 17.51
C THR A 40 22.00 4.64 17.40
N LEU A 41 21.35 4.36 18.52
CA LEU A 41 19.90 4.26 18.61
C LEU A 41 19.28 5.67 18.54
N TYR A 42 18.55 5.97 17.48
CA TYR A 42 17.75 7.20 17.40
C TYR A 42 16.35 6.92 17.90
N ASP A 43 16.11 7.09 19.21
CA ASP A 43 14.77 6.93 19.83
C ASP A 43 13.79 7.96 19.25
N GLY A 44 13.16 7.58 18.14
CA GLY A 44 12.12 8.34 17.46
C GLY A 44 10.77 7.77 17.84
N VAL A 45 10.27 8.11 19.03
CA VAL A 45 8.90 7.78 19.41
C VAL A 45 7.95 8.58 18.50
N SER A 46 7.44 7.93 17.46
CA SER A 46 6.55 8.57 16.49
C SER A 46 5.08 8.52 16.93
N TRP A 47 4.70 7.53 17.75
CA TRP A 47 3.34 7.37 18.24
C TRP A 47 3.30 6.78 19.66
N GLN A 48 2.67 7.52 20.56
CA GLN A 48 2.36 7.10 21.93
C GLN A 48 0.96 7.58 22.32
N PRO A 49 0.11 6.71 22.86
CA PRO A 49 -1.21 7.05 23.37
C PRO A 49 -1.13 7.66 24.79
N GLU A 50 -2.13 8.48 25.17
CA GLU A 50 -2.24 9.02 26.54
C GLU A 50 -2.64 7.94 27.57
N GLN A 51 -3.39 6.93 27.14
CA GLN A 51 -3.81 5.79 27.95
C GLN A 51 -3.59 4.49 27.17
N VAL A 52 -3.15 3.44 27.86
CA VAL A 52 -2.90 2.13 27.26
C VAL A 52 -4.06 1.20 27.61
N ASP A 53 -4.81 0.80 26.58
CA ASP A 53 -5.88 -0.20 26.65
C ASP A 53 -5.77 -1.19 25.46
N GLU A 54 -6.60 -2.23 25.44
CA GLU A 54 -6.58 -3.26 24.38
C GLU A 54 -6.77 -2.67 22.97
N ARG A 55 -7.62 -1.65 22.83
CA ARG A 55 -7.85 -0.96 21.55
C ARG A 55 -6.60 -0.25 21.09
N THR A 56 -5.90 0.35 22.02
CA THR A 56 -4.66 1.09 21.80
C THR A 56 -3.52 0.15 21.43
N HIS A 57 -3.44 -1.05 22.04
CA HIS A 57 -2.52 -2.10 21.60
C HIS A 57 -2.79 -2.54 20.16
N ALA A 58 -4.06 -2.75 19.80
CA ALA A 58 -4.42 -3.10 18.43
C ALA A 58 -4.01 -1.98 17.44
N GLN A 59 -4.19 -0.71 17.82
CA GLN A 59 -3.81 0.42 17.00
C GLN A 59 -2.29 0.54 16.81
N GLY A 60 -1.51 0.38 17.88
CA GLY A 60 -0.05 0.39 17.80
C GLY A 60 0.50 -0.73 16.92
N ARG A 61 -0.03 -1.96 17.06
CA ARG A 61 0.30 -3.08 16.18
C ARG A 61 -0.04 -2.82 14.72
N PHE A 62 -1.21 -2.23 14.46
CA PHE A 62 -1.62 -1.86 13.10
C PHE A 62 -0.65 -0.86 12.48
N ILE A 63 -0.31 0.21 13.21
CA ILE A 63 0.64 1.23 12.73
C ILE A 63 2.01 0.60 12.45
N ALA A 64 2.53 -0.24 13.35
CA ALA A 64 3.80 -0.93 13.16
C ALA A 64 3.81 -1.85 11.93
N ALA A 65 2.70 -2.55 11.67
CA ALA A 65 2.54 -3.38 10.47
C ALA A 65 2.52 -2.55 9.17
N CYS A 66 2.12 -1.28 9.23
CA CYS A 66 2.16 -0.34 8.11
C CYS A 66 3.53 0.31 7.90
N SER A 67 4.62 -0.41 8.22
CA SER A 67 5.98 0.07 7.96
C SER A 67 6.19 0.43 6.47
N PRO A 68 7.11 1.36 6.15
CA PRO A 68 7.36 1.79 4.78
C PRO A 68 7.69 0.64 3.83
N SER A 69 8.44 -0.36 4.28
CA SER A 69 8.74 -1.57 3.50
C SER A 69 7.48 -2.37 3.16
N THR A 70 6.57 -2.55 4.13
CA THR A 70 5.28 -3.22 3.90
C THR A 70 4.42 -2.44 2.92
N VAL A 71 4.31 -1.11 3.08
CA VAL A 71 3.56 -0.25 2.16
C VAL A 71 4.11 -0.34 0.74
N LEU A 72 5.43 -0.27 0.59
CA LEU A 72 6.09 -0.40 -0.72
C LEU A 72 5.83 -1.76 -1.37
N ALA A 73 5.93 -2.85 -0.61
CA ALA A 73 5.64 -4.20 -1.09
C ALA A 73 4.18 -4.36 -1.54
N LEU A 74 3.22 -3.81 -0.79
CA LEU A 74 1.81 -3.80 -1.18
C LEU A 74 1.57 -2.98 -2.45
N LEU A 75 2.25 -1.84 -2.61
CA LEU A 75 2.17 -1.02 -3.82
C LEU A 75 2.75 -1.74 -5.05
N ASP A 76 3.86 -2.45 -4.88
CA ASP A 76 4.43 -3.30 -5.93
C ASP A 76 3.50 -4.44 -6.32
N GLU A 77 2.84 -5.06 -5.33
CA GLU A 77 1.86 -6.12 -5.60
C GLU A 77 0.63 -5.60 -6.33
N ILE A 78 0.11 -4.42 -5.96
CA ILE A 78 -0.98 -3.75 -6.70
C ILE A 78 -0.54 -3.50 -8.14
N LYS A 79 0.67 -2.99 -8.37
CA LYS A 79 1.21 -2.75 -9.72
C LYS A 79 1.31 -4.06 -10.52
N ARG A 80 1.79 -5.13 -9.90
CA ARG A 80 1.90 -6.47 -10.51
C ARG A 80 0.53 -7.01 -10.91
N LEU A 81 -0.46 -6.95 -10.02
CA LEU A 81 -1.83 -7.39 -10.29
C LEU A 81 -2.46 -6.57 -11.43
N LYS A 82 -2.27 -5.25 -11.45
CA LYS A 82 -2.73 -4.39 -12.57
C LYS A 82 -2.07 -4.78 -13.90
N SER A 83 -0.79 -5.17 -13.90
CA SER A 83 -0.12 -5.67 -15.11
C SER A 83 -0.75 -6.97 -15.61
N LEU A 84 -0.92 -7.94 -14.71
CA LEU A 84 -1.53 -9.23 -15.07
C LEU A 84 -2.95 -9.08 -15.59
N CYS A 85 -3.76 -8.20 -15.00
CA CYS A 85 -5.10 -7.92 -15.50
C CYS A 85 -5.06 -7.32 -16.91
N ARG A 86 -4.14 -6.40 -17.21
CA ARG A 86 -3.96 -5.86 -18.57
C ARG A 86 -3.55 -6.93 -19.57
N GLU A 87 -2.57 -7.76 -19.22
CA GLU A 87 -2.12 -8.87 -20.06
C GLU A 87 -3.27 -9.85 -20.36
N ALA A 88 -4.10 -10.17 -19.35
CA ALA A 88 -5.27 -11.01 -19.53
C ALA A 88 -6.31 -10.37 -20.46
N CYS A 89 -6.56 -9.06 -20.34
CA CYS A 89 -7.43 -8.31 -21.26
C CYS A 89 -6.89 -8.31 -22.69
N ASP A 90 -5.58 -8.14 -22.86
CA ASP A 90 -4.95 -8.13 -24.19
C ASP A 90 -5.05 -9.50 -24.87
N ILE A 91 -4.83 -10.59 -24.11
CA ILE A 91 -5.03 -11.96 -24.59
C ILE A 91 -6.49 -12.19 -24.97
N ALA A 92 -7.44 -11.74 -24.14
CA ALA A 92 -8.87 -11.85 -24.44
C ALA A 92 -9.25 -11.09 -25.71
N CYS A 93 -8.74 -9.87 -25.92
CA CYS A 93 -8.92 -9.12 -27.17
C CYS A 93 -8.39 -9.86 -28.40
N LEU A 94 -7.19 -10.47 -28.29
CA LEU A 94 -6.59 -11.24 -29.38
C LEU A 94 -7.40 -12.50 -29.72
N GLN A 95 -7.96 -13.15 -28.71
CA GLN A 95 -8.78 -14.36 -28.88
C GLN A 95 -10.21 -14.05 -29.37
N ASN A 96 -10.81 -12.94 -28.93
CA ASN A 96 -12.20 -12.56 -29.22
C ASN A 96 -12.37 -11.52 -30.32
N SER A 97 -11.48 -11.48 -31.32
CA SER A 97 -11.60 -10.63 -32.51
C SER A 97 -12.89 -10.83 -33.34
N PHE A 98 -13.78 -11.74 -32.92
CA PHE A 98 -15.04 -12.08 -33.58
C PHE A 98 -16.32 -11.55 -32.90
N TYR A 99 -16.25 -11.04 -31.65
CA TYR A 99 -17.45 -10.65 -30.88
C TYR A 99 -17.40 -9.18 -30.41
N PRO A 100 -17.98 -8.24 -31.17
CA PRO A 100 -17.89 -6.80 -30.87
C PRO A 100 -18.55 -6.38 -29.55
N GLY A 101 -19.49 -7.16 -29.01
CA GLY A 101 -20.13 -6.88 -27.72
C GLY A 101 -19.22 -7.06 -26.50
N GLU A 102 -18.10 -7.77 -26.64
CA GLU A 102 -17.14 -7.98 -25.54
C GLU A 102 -16.05 -6.90 -25.50
N ALA A 103 -15.88 -6.12 -26.58
CA ALA A 103 -14.90 -5.03 -26.63
C ALA A 103 -15.23 -3.92 -25.63
N GLU A 104 -16.51 -3.55 -25.50
CA GLU A 104 -16.96 -2.54 -24.52
C GLU A 104 -16.72 -3.00 -23.08
N LEU A 105 -16.88 -4.29 -22.80
CA LEU A 105 -16.60 -4.87 -21.48
C LEU A 105 -15.11 -4.85 -21.16
N ILE A 106 -14.25 -5.19 -22.13
CA ILE A 106 -12.79 -5.15 -21.95
C ILE A 106 -12.30 -3.71 -21.72
N ASP A 107 -12.85 -2.74 -22.45
CA ASP A 107 -12.50 -1.33 -22.27
C ASP A 107 -12.98 -0.78 -20.91
N ALA A 108 -14.15 -1.21 -20.44
CA ALA A 108 -14.62 -0.88 -19.09
C ALA A 108 -13.68 -1.45 -18.01
N ILE A 109 -13.23 -2.71 -18.16
CA ILE A 109 -12.27 -3.35 -17.24
C ILE A 109 -10.93 -2.61 -17.26
N ARG A 110 -10.40 -2.24 -18.44
CA ARG A 110 -9.16 -1.45 -18.55
C ARG A 110 -9.28 -0.09 -17.86
N SER A 111 -10.40 0.60 -18.06
CA SER A 111 -10.67 1.90 -17.42
C SER A 111 -10.68 1.79 -15.89
N GLU A 112 -11.26 0.72 -15.34
CA GLU A 112 -11.26 0.43 -13.90
C GLU A 112 -9.83 0.12 -13.38
N ILE A 113 -9.06 -0.71 -14.09
CA ILE A 113 -7.66 -1.02 -13.74
C ILE A 113 -6.81 0.25 -13.67
N ASP A 114 -7.00 1.17 -14.62
CA ASP A 114 -6.27 2.43 -14.69
C ASP A 114 -6.81 3.48 -13.70
N GLY A 115 -7.89 3.19 -12.97
CA GLY A 115 -8.50 4.08 -11.99
C GLY A 115 -9.22 5.27 -12.62
N LYS A 116 -9.65 5.15 -13.88
CA LYS A 116 -10.39 6.18 -14.63
C LYS A 116 -11.91 5.97 -14.63
N ALA A 117 -12.40 4.95 -13.95
CA ALA A 117 -13.83 4.65 -13.93
C ALA A 117 -14.59 5.63 -13.01
N GLY A 118 -15.35 6.55 -13.62
CA GLY A 118 -16.38 7.32 -12.92
C GLY A 118 -16.34 8.84 -13.08
N GLU A 119 -16.07 9.37 -14.27
CA GLU A 119 -16.61 10.68 -14.67
C GLU A 119 -17.82 10.45 -15.60
N LYS A 120 -18.97 10.19 -15.00
CA LYS A 120 -20.29 10.36 -15.65
C LYS A 120 -21.25 10.97 -14.64
#